data_AF-A0A0C9UWH6-F1
#
_entry.id   AF-A0A0C9UWH6-F1
#
_cell.length_a   1.000
_cell.length_b   1.000
_cell.length_c   1.000
_cell.angle_alpha   90.00
_cell.angle_beta   90.00
_cell.angle_gamma   90.00
#
_symmetry.space_group_name_H-M   'P 1'
#
loop_
_entity.id
_entity.type
_entity.pdbx_description
1 polymer ?
#
loop_
_entity_poly.entity_id
_entity_poly.type
_entity_poly.pdbx_seq_one_letter_code
_entity_poly.pdbx_strand_id
1 'polypeptide(L)'
;AWHIIQGWLPPLSQDNLVTINFSLRGLKKMQMGRRMKPLRPPITVQMLLALRLALHIRKSFDTCIWAMSLSAFWGMMRFGEGSVRSIKAFNDKLNLK
;
A
#
# COMPACT_ATOMS: atom_id res chain seq x y z
N ALA A 1 20.83 -5.60 -2.72
CA ALA A 1 21.04 -6.48 -3.90
C ALA A 1 22.47 -6.37 -4.42
N TRP A 2 22.97 -5.17 -4.71
CA TRP A 2 24.36 -4.92 -5.15
C TRP A 2 25.42 -5.54 -4.21
N HIS A 3 25.29 -5.35 -2.89
CA HIS A 3 26.23 -5.91 -1.90
C HIS A 3 26.32 -7.45 -1.87
N ILE A 4 25.26 -8.18 -2.22
CA ILE A 4 25.26 -9.65 -2.28
C ILE A 4 25.93 -10.14 -3.57
N ILE A 5 25.70 -9.43 -4.69
CA ILE A 5 26.30 -9.75 -5.99
C ILE A 5 27.82 -9.53 -5.96
N GLN A 6 28.30 -8.60 -5.13
CA GLN A 6 29.72 -8.28 -4.95
C GLN A 6 30.42 -9.16 -3.88
N GLY A 7 29.74 -10.17 -3.32
CA GLY A 7 30.36 -11.12 -2.38
C GLY A 7 30.70 -10.57 -1.00
N TRP A 8 30.14 -9.42 -0.62
CA TRP A 8 30.38 -8.84 0.71
C TRP A 8 29.47 -9.49 1.77
N LEU A 9 30.08 -10.03 2.83
CA LEU A 9 29.41 -10.57 4.01
C LEU A 9 29.54 -9.61 5.21
N PRO A 10 28.66 -8.61 5.37
CA PRO A 10 28.27 -8.15 6.71
C PRO A 10 27.45 -9.27 7.38
N PRO A 11 27.38 -9.37 8.72
CA PRO A 11 26.54 -10.36 9.40
C PRO A 11 25.07 -9.99 9.19
N LEU A 12 24.55 -10.29 8.00
CA LEU A 12 23.14 -10.21 7.71
C LEU A 12 22.49 -11.28 8.57
N SER A 13 21.73 -10.85 9.58
CA SER A 13 20.87 -11.74 10.33
C SER A 13 19.97 -12.52 9.38
N GLN A 14 19.48 -13.67 9.83
CA GLN A 14 18.56 -14.49 9.05
C GLN A 14 17.33 -13.70 8.57
N ASP A 15 16.84 -12.75 9.38
CA ASP A 15 15.71 -11.87 9.05
C ASP A 15 16.00 -10.95 7.86
N ASN A 16 17.23 -10.44 7.76
CA ASN A 16 17.67 -9.62 6.64
C ASN A 16 17.66 -10.45 5.35
N LEU A 17 18.15 -11.69 5.40
CA LEU A 17 18.15 -12.61 4.26
C LEU A 17 16.72 -12.97 3.82
N VAL A 18 15.80 -13.20 4.76
CA VAL A 18 14.38 -13.45 4.46
C VAL A 18 13.75 -12.27 3.72
N THR A 19 13.98 -11.05 4.21
CA THR A 19 13.45 -9.81 3.62
C THR A 19 14.01 -9.57 2.22
N ILE A 20 15.31 -9.80 2.03
CA ILE A 20 15.97 -9.66 0.73
C ILE A 20 15.41 -10.69 -0.26
N ASN A 21 15.31 -11.96 0.15
CA ASN A 21 14.78 -13.03 -0.70
C ASN A 21 13.29 -12.80 -1.05
N PHE A 22 12.50 -12.21 -0.16
CA PHE A 22 11.14 -11.77 -0.48
C PHE A 22 11.14 -10.71 -1.59
N SER A 23 11.97 -9.68 -1.46
CA SER A 23 12.11 -8.61 -2.47
C SER A 23 12.55 -9.14 -3.83
N LEU A 24 13.56 -10.03 -3.86
CA LEU A 24 14.06 -10.65 -5.09
C LEU A 24 13.01 -11.52 -5.78
N ARG A 25 12.22 -12.28 -5.01
CA ARG A 25 11.08 -13.05 -5.55
C ARG A 25 10.03 -12.13 -6.18
N GLY A 26 9.73 -11.00 -5.55
CA GLY A 26 8.84 -9.98 -6.10
C GLY A 26 9.36 -9.41 -7.43
N LEU A 27 10.62 -9.03 -7.47
CA LEU A 27 11.26 -8.48 -8.67
C LEU A 27 11.27 -9.49 -9.82
N LYS A 28 11.63 -10.74 -9.55
CA LYS A 28 11.60 -11.83 -10.55
C LYS A 28 10.20 -12.00 -11.15
N LYS A 29 9.15 -11.95 -10.32
CA LYS A 29 7.75 -12.00 -10.80
C LYS A 29 7.37 -10.79 -11.67
N MET A 30 7.90 -9.61 -11.38
CA MET A 30 7.65 -8.41 -12.18
C MET A 30 8.38 -8.44 -13.54
N GLN A 31 9.62 -8.94 -13.56
CA GLN A 31 10.47 -8.97 -14.77
C GLN A 31 10.11 -10.07 -15.76
N MET A 32 9.51 -11.18 -15.32
CA MET A 32 9.24 -12.36 -16.16
C MET A 32 8.27 -12.15 -17.33
N GLY A 33 7.75 -10.94 -17.58
CA GLY A 33 6.98 -10.59 -18.77
C GLY A 33 5.62 -11.30 -18.95
N ARG A 34 5.37 -12.40 -18.24
CA ARG A 34 4.13 -13.18 -18.25
C ARG A 34 3.06 -12.51 -17.37
N ARG A 35 2.68 -11.29 -17.72
CA ARG A 35 1.46 -10.68 -17.18
C ARG A 35 0.27 -11.25 -17.94
N MET A 36 -0.48 -12.14 -17.29
CA MET A 36 -1.76 -12.63 -17.82
C MET A 36 -2.85 -11.56 -17.81
N LYS A 37 -2.67 -10.47 -17.06
CA LYS A 37 -3.63 -9.38 -16.92
C LYS A 37 -2.98 -8.05 -17.27
N PRO A 38 -3.71 -7.13 -17.95
CA PRO A 38 -3.22 -5.79 -18.22
C PRO A 38 -2.85 -5.06 -16.92
N LEU A 39 -1.94 -4.10 -17.02
CA LEU A 39 -1.61 -3.24 -15.90
C LEU A 39 -2.88 -2.47 -15.49
N ARG A 40 -3.17 -2.43 -14.18
CA ARG A 40 -4.29 -1.64 -13.68
C ARG A 40 -4.04 -0.17 -14.02
N PRO A 41 -5.02 0.57 -14.57
CA PRO A 41 -4.84 1.98 -14.83
C PRO A 41 -4.55 2.71 -13.53
N PRO A 42 -3.70 3.75 -13.55
CA PRO A 42 -3.46 4.58 -12.37
C PRO A 42 -4.76 5.30 -12.00
N ILE A 43 -4.94 5.52 -10.70
CA ILE A 43 -5.97 6.45 -10.22
C ILE A 43 -5.55 7.86 -10.66
N THR A 44 -6.49 8.62 -11.23
CA THR A 44 -6.24 10.00 -11.68
C THR A 44 -6.89 11.01 -10.76
N VAL A 45 -6.43 12.26 -10.83
CA VAL A 45 -7.06 13.38 -10.10
C VAL A 45 -8.54 13.53 -10.50
N GLN A 46 -8.89 13.26 -11.76
CA GLN A 46 -10.27 13.32 -12.23
C GLN A 46 -11.16 12.27 -11.54
N MET A 47 -10.62 11.08 -11.28
CA MET A 47 -11.33 10.05 -10.51
C MET A 47 -11.53 10.48 -9.06
N LEU A 48 -10.57 11.17 -8.44
CA LEU A 48 -10.74 11.75 -7.11
C LEU A 48 -11.81 12.84 -7.08
N LEU A 49 -11.86 13.71 -8.09
CA LEU A 49 -12.89 14.75 -8.20
C LEU A 49 -14.27 14.12 -8.37
N ALA A 50 -14.42 13.11 -9.22
CA ALA A 50 -15.67 12.37 -9.36
C ALA A 50 -16.11 11.73 -8.04
N LEU A 51 -15.17 11.13 -7.30
CA LEU A 51 -15.43 10.58 -5.97
C LEU A 51 -15.88 11.68 -4.99
N ARG A 52 -15.22 12.83 -4.98
CA ARG A 52 -15.57 13.97 -4.11
C ARG A 52 -16.97 14.50 -4.38
N LEU A 53 -17.41 14.52 -5.64
CA LEU A 53 -18.75 14.94 -6.04
C LEU A 53 -19.82 13.93 -5.62
N ALA A 54 -19.48 12.64 -5.60
CA ALA A 54 -20.40 11.58 -5.17
C ALA A 54 -20.58 11.49 -3.64
N LEU A 55 -19.64 12.04 -2.86
CA LEU A 55 -19.63 11.95 -1.39
C LEU A 55 -20.33 13.14 -0.71
N HIS A 56 -21.13 12.86 0.31
CA HIS A 56 -21.78 13.90 1.11
C HIS A 56 -20.94 14.26 2.35
N ILE A 57 -20.10 15.30 2.25
CA ILE A 57 -19.12 15.68 3.30
C ILE A 57 -19.76 16.12 4.64
N ARG A 58 -21.08 16.35 4.71
CA ARG A 58 -21.73 16.54 6.02
C ARG A 58 -21.87 15.24 6.80
N LYS A 59 -21.75 14.08 6.14
CA LYS A 59 -21.77 12.77 6.76
C LYS A 59 -20.36 12.37 7.17
N SER A 60 -20.20 12.00 8.44
CA SER A 60 -18.90 11.62 9.02
C SER A 60 -18.25 10.46 8.25
N PHE A 61 -19.03 9.42 7.92
CA PHE A 61 -18.53 8.27 7.16
C PHE A 61 -17.98 8.64 5.77
N ASP A 62 -18.73 9.43 5.00
CA ASP A 62 -18.33 9.85 3.66
C ASP A 62 -17.09 10.76 3.72
N THR A 63 -16.97 11.57 4.78
CA THR A 63 -15.77 12.37 5.07
C THR A 63 -14.56 11.49 5.36
N CYS A 64 -14.72 10.42 6.14
CA CYS A 64 -13.64 9.46 6.37
C CYS A 64 -13.20 8.76 5.09
N ILE A 65 -14.12 8.38 4.20
CA ILE A 65 -13.79 7.81 2.89
C ILE A 65 -12.97 8.81 2.07
N TRP A 66 -13.38 10.08 2.06
CA TRP A 66 -12.66 11.13 1.35
C TRP A 66 -11.23 11.31 1.89
N ALA A 67 -11.08 11.40 3.22
CA ALA A 67 -9.79 11.50 3.88
C ALA A 67 -8.88 10.31 3.55
N MET A 68 -9.37 9.08 3.66
CA MET A 68 -8.61 7.87 3.31
C MET A 68 -8.19 7.86 1.83
N SER A 69 -9.06 8.33 0.94
CA SER A 69 -8.78 8.37 -0.50
C SER A 69 -7.66 9.36 -0.84
N LEU A 70 -7.66 10.53 -0.19
CA LEU A 70 -6.58 11.51 -0.31
C LEU A 70 -5.26 10.97 0.24
N SER A 71 -5.29 10.33 1.42
CA SER A 71 -4.10 9.72 2.03
C SER A 71 -3.54 8.57 1.18
N ALA A 72 -4.40 7.74 0.57
CA ALA A 72 -3.97 6.67 -0.32
C ALA A 72 -3.35 7.23 -1.62
N PHE A 73 -3.95 8.27 -2.19
CA PHE A 73 -3.48 8.85 -3.45
C PHE A 73 -2.14 9.57 -3.30
N TRP A 74 -1.99 10.42 -2.27
CA TRP A 74 -0.77 11.22 -2.07
C TRP A 74 0.28 10.51 -1.22
N GLY A 75 -0.14 9.69 -0.25
CA GLY A 75 0.74 8.99 0.68
C GLY A 75 1.22 7.63 0.21
N MET A 76 0.83 7.19 -1.00
CA MET A 76 1.12 5.85 -1.54
C MET A 76 0.68 4.71 -0.59
N MET A 77 -0.31 4.99 0.27
CA MET A 77 -0.82 4.06 1.27
C MET A 77 -1.82 3.10 0.65
N ARG A 78 -1.80 1.82 1.04
CA ARG A 78 -2.88 0.91 0.67
C ARG A 78 -4.12 1.20 1.51
N PHE A 79 -5.32 1.11 0.93
CA PHE A 79 -6.57 1.30 1.69
C PHE A 79 -6.68 0.38 2.92
N GLY A 80 -6.14 -0.83 2.85
CA GLY A 80 -6.10 -1.77 3.99
C GLY A 80 -5.13 -1.39 5.11
N GLU A 81 -4.25 -0.40 4.91
CA GLU A 81 -3.33 0.12 5.94
C GLU A 81 -4.00 1.25 6.74
N GLY A 82 -4.86 2.05 6.11
CA GLY A 82 -5.62 3.12 6.77
C GLY A 82 -6.98 2.69 7.34
N SER A 83 -7.41 1.45 7.10
CA SER A 83 -8.66 0.92 7.63
C SER A 83 -8.41 -0.20 8.62
N VAL A 84 -9.30 -0.33 9.60
CA VAL A 84 -9.26 -1.46 10.52
C VAL A 84 -9.79 -2.71 9.81
N ARG A 85 -9.05 -3.83 9.94
CA ARG A 85 -9.40 -5.11 9.27
C ARG A 85 -10.80 -5.62 9.61
N SER A 86 -11.33 -5.28 10.78
CA SER A 86 -12.67 -5.64 11.25
C SER A 86 -13.07 -4.70 12.39
N ILE A 87 -14.38 -4.51 12.61
CA ILE A 87 -14.91 -3.77 13.77
C ILE A 87 -14.32 -4.32 15.07
N LYS A 88 -14.13 -5.65 15.19
CA LYS A 88 -13.56 -6.28 16.39
C LYS A 88 -12.08 -5.97 16.62
N ALA A 89 -11.36 -5.55 15.58
CA ALA A 89 -9.96 -5.16 15.68
C ALA A 89 -9.79 -3.65 15.95
N PHE A 90 -10.90 -2.94 16.19
CA PHE A 90 -10.87 -1.53 16.53
C PHE A 90 -10.33 -1.35 17.96
N ASN A 91 -9.30 -0.53 18.11
CA ASN A 91 -8.72 -0.18 19.40
C ASN A 91 -8.70 1.35 19.53
N ASP A 92 -9.52 1.88 20.43
CA ASP A 92 -9.68 3.31 20.68
C ASP A 92 -8.33 4.01 20.93
N LYS A 93 -7.39 3.38 21.63
CA LYS A 93 -6.10 4.00 21.97
C LYS A 93 -5.15 4.14 20.77
N LEU A 94 -5.32 3.30 19.75
CA LEU A 94 -4.49 3.30 18.54
C LEU A 94 -5.16 4.07 17.39
N ASN A 95 -6.49 4.11 17.36
CA ASN A 95 -7.26 4.58 16.21
C ASN A 95 -8.00 5.92 16.43
N LEU A 96 -8.09 6.43 17.66
CA LEU A 96 -8.78 7.69 17.99
C LEU A 96 -7.87 8.75 18.66
N LYS A 97 -6.56 8.70 18.40
CA LYS A 97 -5.66 9.76 18.87
C LYS A 97 -5.84 11.05 18.08
#